data_AF-A0AAW8KVG4-F1
#
_entry.id   AF-A0AAW8KVG4-F1
#
_cell.length_a   1.000
_cell.length_b   1.000
_cell.length_c   1.000
_cell.angle_alpha   90.00
_cell.angle_beta   90.00
_cell.angle_gamma   90.00
#
_symmetry.space_group_name_H-M   'P 1'
#
loop_
_entity.id
_entity.type
_entity.pdbx_description
1 polymer ?
#
loop_
_entity_poly.entity_id
_entity_poly.type
_entity_poly.pdbx_seq_one_letter_code
_entity_poly.pdbx_strand_id
1 'polypeptide(L)'
;MGLIKFTKDSFQNFAARVGLGTGNQHDQSVYGFNFLSRDRLKLEAMYRSSWVVGQVVDVVADDMTRKGVKLNGLSDPKESEKIDQEMDRLQVWGRLNKSIKWSRLYGGAIAVMMIDGQNVSTP
;
A
#
# COMPACT_ATOMS: atom_id res chain seq x y z
N MET A 1 38.30 16.74 50.78
CA MET A 1 37.02 16.64 50.05
C MET A 1 37.27 17.15 48.64
N GLY A 2 37.23 16.42 47.54
CA GLY A 2 36.98 15.03 47.20
C GLY A 2 37.34 14.90 45.71
N LEU A 3 38.01 13.83 45.32
CA LEU A 3 38.33 13.56 43.92
C LEU A 3 37.76 12.18 43.61
N ILE A 4 36.47 12.15 43.28
CA ILE A 4 35.79 10.92 42.83
C ILE A 4 36.24 10.70 41.38
N LYS A 5 37.20 9.80 41.20
CA LYS A 5 37.64 9.35 39.89
C LYS A 5 36.63 8.28 39.43
N PHE A 6 35.71 8.63 38.53
CA PHE A 6 34.87 7.62 37.87
C PHE A 6 35.79 6.71 37.04
N THR A 7 35.83 5.41 37.36
CA THR A 7 36.50 4.42 36.51
C THR A 7 35.81 4.43 35.15
N LYS A 8 36.53 4.87 34.13
CA LYS A 8 36.03 5.10 32.77
C LYS A 8 36.40 3.93 31.86
N ASP A 9 36.11 2.73 32.32
CA ASP A 9 36.24 1.52 31.52
C ASP A 9 35.00 0.65 31.73
N SER A 10 34.39 0.24 30.63
CA SER A 10 33.22 -0.62 30.62
C SER A 10 33.43 -1.65 29.52
N PHE A 11 33.19 -2.92 29.81
CA PHE A 11 33.26 -3.97 28.81
C PHE A 11 32.27 -3.69 27.67
N GLN A 12 32.78 -3.65 26.44
CA GLN A 12 31.99 -3.49 25.22
C GLN A 12 32.39 -4.56 24.21
N ASN A 13 31.40 -5.34 23.75
CA ASN A 13 31.51 -6.28 22.64
C ASN A 13 30.41 -5.97 21.63
N PHE A 14 30.76 -5.15 20.65
CA PHE A 14 29.84 -4.71 19.59
C PHE A 14 29.39 -5.85 18.68
N ALA A 15 30.25 -6.85 18.44
CA ALA A 15 29.92 -8.02 17.63
C ALA A 15 28.86 -8.89 18.33
N ALA A 16 28.99 -9.07 19.64
CA ALA A 16 28.04 -9.80 20.47
C ALA A 16 26.88 -8.93 21.01
N ARG A 17 26.84 -7.63 20.68
CA ARG A 17 25.80 -6.68 21.11
C ARG A 17 25.68 -6.54 22.64
N VAL A 18 26.80 -6.56 23.35
CA VAL A 18 26.86 -6.41 24.82
C VAL A 18 27.69 -5.19 25.19
N GLY A 19 27.12 -4.27 25.97
CA GLY A 19 27.82 -3.11 26.51
C GLY A 19 27.01 -1.81 26.38
N LEU A 20 27.49 -0.75 27.02
CA LEU A 20 26.86 0.58 26.95
C LEU A 20 26.97 1.13 25.51
N GLY A 21 25.82 1.43 24.89
CA GLY A 21 25.74 1.97 23.52
C GLY A 21 25.70 0.92 22.41
N THR A 22 25.68 -0.38 22.73
CA THR A 22 25.46 -1.42 21.74
C THR A 22 23.96 -1.62 21.50
N GLY A 23 23.55 -1.75 20.24
CA GLY A 23 22.17 -2.08 19.91
C GLY A 23 21.76 -3.48 20.41
N ASN A 24 20.47 -3.74 20.54
CA ASN A 24 19.94 -5.05 20.93
C ASN A 24 19.85 -6.00 19.71
N GLN A 25 19.53 -7.29 19.93
CA GLN A 25 19.43 -8.30 18.87
C GLN A 25 18.37 -7.97 17.81
N HIS A 26 17.32 -7.22 18.17
CA HIS A 26 16.26 -6.79 17.27
C HIS A 26 16.59 -5.53 16.47
N ASP A 27 17.63 -4.77 16.81
CA ASP A 27 17.99 -3.54 16.09
C ASP A 27 18.41 -3.76 14.63
N GLN A 28 18.66 -5.01 14.22
CA GLN A 28 18.84 -5.36 12.80
C GLN A 28 17.77 -6.29 12.24
N SER A 29 16.65 -6.43 12.95
CA SER A 29 15.46 -7.05 12.37
C SER A 29 14.88 -6.11 11.32
N VAL A 30 15.15 -6.41 10.05
CA VAL A 30 14.50 -5.76 8.91
C VAL A 30 13.47 -6.71 8.31
N TYR A 31 12.36 -6.16 7.79
CA TYR A 31 11.43 -6.96 7.01
C TYR A 31 12.10 -7.33 5.68
N GLY A 32 12.42 -8.62 5.52
CA GLY A 32 12.89 -9.16 4.25
C GLY A 32 11.72 -9.38 3.31
N PHE A 33 11.71 -8.73 2.15
CA PHE A 33 10.73 -9.03 1.13
C PHE A 33 11.00 -10.44 0.55
N ASN A 34 10.08 -11.38 0.77
CA ASN A 34 10.07 -12.66 0.08
C ASN A 34 9.00 -12.65 -1.01
N PHE A 35 9.36 -12.15 -2.20
CA PHE A 35 8.46 -12.13 -3.35
C PHE A 35 8.34 -13.52 -3.96
N LEU A 36 7.13 -13.99 -4.25
CA LEU A 36 6.93 -15.23 -5.01
C LEU A 36 7.52 -15.14 -6.43
N SER A 37 7.43 -13.96 -7.06
CA SER A 37 8.05 -13.65 -8.35
C SER A 37 8.17 -12.13 -8.53
N ARG A 38 9.25 -11.69 -9.21
CA ARG A 38 9.39 -10.31 -9.71
C ARG A 38 9.37 -10.23 -11.25
N ASP A 39 9.09 -11.36 -11.91
CA ASP A 39 9.03 -11.43 -13.37
C ASP A 39 7.69 -10.90 -13.86
N ARG A 40 7.66 -9.60 -14.14
CA ARG A 40 6.49 -8.89 -14.63
C ARG A 40 6.01 -9.43 -15.98
N LEU A 41 6.92 -9.73 -16.90
CA LEU A 41 6.57 -10.20 -18.25
C LEU A 41 5.87 -11.54 -18.18
N LYS A 42 6.34 -12.44 -17.31
CA LYS A 42 5.69 -13.73 -17.07
C LYS A 42 4.28 -13.56 -16.50
N LEU A 43 4.09 -12.65 -15.53
CA LEU A 43 2.76 -12.37 -14.97
C LEU A 43 1.79 -11.84 -16.04
N GLU A 44 2.23 -10.89 -16.86
CA GLU A 44 1.44 -10.37 -17.98
C GLU A 44 1.10 -11.44 -19.01
N ALA A 45 2.07 -12.27 -19.39
CA ALA A 45 1.85 -13.38 -20.32
C ALA A 45 0.85 -14.39 -19.78
N MET A 46 0.97 -14.78 -18.51
CA MET A 46 0.03 -15.69 -17.84
C MET A 46 -1.38 -15.11 -17.77
N TYR A 47 -1.50 -13.84 -17.37
CA TYR A 47 -2.79 -13.15 -17.26
C TYR A 47 -3.51 -13.06 -18.61
N ARG A 48 -2.77 -12.82 -19.71
CA ARG A 48 -3.35 -12.71 -21.06
C ARG A 48 -3.63 -14.05 -21.74
N SER A 49 -2.88 -15.10 -21.42
CA SER A 49 -2.97 -16.40 -22.10
C SER A 49 -3.82 -17.44 -21.37
N SER A 50 -3.88 -17.37 -20.03
CA SER A 50 -4.60 -18.35 -19.22
C SER A 50 -5.87 -17.74 -18.63
N TRP A 51 -7.03 -18.25 -19.05
CA TRP A 51 -8.33 -17.84 -18.51
C TRP A 51 -8.41 -17.97 -16.99
N VAL A 52 -7.81 -19.02 -16.40
CA VAL A 52 -7.80 -19.23 -14.93
C VAL A 52 -7.06 -18.10 -14.22
N VAL A 53 -5.92 -17.68 -14.75
CA VAL A 53 -5.10 -16.61 -14.15
C VAL A 53 -5.83 -15.27 -14.28
N GLY A 54 -6.47 -15.03 -15.43
CA GLY A 54 -7.38 -13.92 -15.61
C GLY A 54 -8.46 -13.88 -14.53
N GLN A 55 -9.18 -14.99 -14.31
CA GLN A 55 -10.24 -15.08 -13.31
C GLN A 55 -9.75 -14.82 -11.87
N VAL A 56 -8.58 -15.34 -11.47
CA VAL A 56 -8.00 -15.11 -10.13
C VAL A 56 -7.76 -13.62 -9.84
N VAL A 57 -7.45 -12.84 -10.88
CA VAL A 57 -7.26 -11.40 -10.80
C VAL A 57 -8.61 -10.67 -10.90
N ASP A 58 -9.42 -11.02 -11.89
CA ASP A 58 -10.59 -10.26 -12.32
C ASP A 58 -11.79 -10.37 -11.39
N VAL A 59 -12.14 -11.59 -10.96
CA VAL A 59 -13.41 -11.87 -10.26
C VAL A 59 -13.56 -11.03 -9.00
N VAL A 60 -12.49 -10.84 -8.25
CA VAL A 60 -12.50 -10.04 -7.02
C VAL A 60 -12.80 -8.57 -7.33
N ALA A 61 -12.12 -8.00 -8.32
CA ALA A 61 -12.35 -6.61 -8.70
C ALA A 61 -13.76 -6.42 -9.28
N ASP A 62 -14.21 -7.34 -10.13
CA ASP A 62 -15.50 -7.27 -10.79
C ASP A 62 -16.66 -7.43 -9.81
N ASP A 63 -16.53 -8.32 -8.81
CA ASP A 63 -17.52 -8.48 -7.75
C ASP A 63 -17.60 -7.24 -6.84
N MET A 64 -16.44 -6.75 -6.39
CA MET A 64 -16.35 -5.59 -5.51
C MET A 64 -16.94 -4.32 -6.12
N THR A 65 -16.70 -4.07 -7.42
CA THR A 65 -17.15 -2.82 -8.06
C THR A 65 -18.50 -2.92 -8.73
N ARG A 66 -19.16 -4.09 -8.74
CA ARG A 66 -20.40 -4.31 -9.51
C ARG A 66 -21.56 -3.42 -9.09
N LYS A 67 -21.75 -3.22 -7.79
CA LYS A 67 -22.92 -2.53 -7.22
C LYS A 67 -22.58 -1.13 -6.68
N GLY A 68 -21.31 -0.75 -6.68
CA GLY A 68 -20.84 0.46 -6.02
C GLY A 68 -21.06 0.44 -4.51
N VAL A 69 -21.22 1.62 -3.90
CA VAL A 69 -21.45 1.80 -2.47
C VAL A 69 -22.62 2.74 -2.23
N LYS A 70 -23.21 2.66 -1.04
CA LYS A 70 -24.19 3.65 -0.57
C LYS A 70 -23.49 4.64 0.37
N LEU A 71 -23.59 5.93 0.07
CA LEU A 71 -23.07 6.99 0.92
C LEU A 71 -24.06 7.24 2.08
N ASN A 72 -23.58 7.15 3.32
CA ASN A 72 -24.35 7.44 4.53
C ASN A 72 -23.81 8.71 5.20
N GLY A 73 -24.67 9.42 5.95
CA GLY A 73 -24.27 10.62 6.70
C GLY A 73 -24.44 11.95 5.97
N LEU A 74 -25.06 11.93 4.78
CA LEU A 74 -25.48 13.15 4.07
C LEU A 74 -26.80 13.65 4.65
N SER A 75 -26.93 14.97 4.77
CA SER A 75 -28.09 15.61 5.40
C SER A 75 -29.29 15.66 4.45
N ASP A 76 -29.05 15.76 3.14
CA ASP A 76 -30.07 15.76 2.10
C ASP A 76 -29.84 14.58 1.12
N PRO A 77 -30.84 13.72 0.87
CA PRO A 77 -30.77 12.67 -0.16
C PRO A 77 -30.34 13.16 -1.54
N LYS A 78 -30.64 14.42 -1.91
CA LYS A 78 -30.24 15.01 -3.20
C LYS A 78 -28.73 15.18 -3.34
N GLU A 79 -28.00 15.29 -2.24
CA GLU A 79 -26.53 15.36 -2.28
C GLU A 79 -25.92 14.02 -2.68
N SER A 80 -26.48 12.91 -2.17
CA SER A 80 -26.02 11.56 -2.56
C SER A 80 -26.21 11.35 -4.06
N GLU A 81 -27.38 11.73 -4.59
CA GLU A 81 -27.68 11.56 -6.01
C GLU A 81 -26.73 12.37 -6.90
N LYS A 82 -26.38 13.61 -6.51
CA LYS A 82 -25.39 14.42 -7.23
C LYS A 82 -24.01 13.76 -7.24
N ILE A 83 -23.58 13.21 -6.10
CA ILE A 83 -22.29 12.51 -6.01
C ILE A 83 -22.30 11.26 -6.88
N ASP A 84 -23.36 10.47 -6.83
CA ASP A 84 -23.50 9.25 -7.65
C ASP A 84 -23.46 9.58 -9.14
N GLN A 85 -24.19 10.63 -9.57
CA GLN A 85 -24.16 11.12 -10.95
C GLN A 85 -22.74 11.54 -11.39
N GLU A 86 -22.01 12.24 -10.52
CA GLU A 86 -20.65 12.68 -10.83
C GLU A 86 -19.65 11.51 -10.82
N MET A 87 -19.82 10.54 -9.93
CA MET A 87 -19.03 9.30 -9.91
C MET A 87 -19.22 8.49 -11.20
N ASP A 88 -20.45 8.44 -11.72
CA ASP A 88 -20.76 7.81 -13.00
C ASP A 88 -20.15 8.58 -14.18
N ARG A 89 -20.27 9.91 -14.19
CA ARG A 89 -19.66 10.78 -15.21
C ARG A 89 -18.14 10.58 -15.28
N LEU A 90 -17.48 10.49 -14.12
CA LEU A 90 -16.03 10.28 -13.99
C LEU A 90 -15.62 8.81 -14.14
N GLN A 91 -16.58 7.89 -14.25
CA GLN A 91 -16.38 6.44 -14.32
C GLN A 91 -15.56 5.89 -13.14
N VAL A 92 -15.78 6.42 -11.93
CA VAL A 92 -14.97 6.10 -10.74
C VAL A 92 -14.91 4.60 -10.50
N TRP A 93 -16.03 3.89 -10.60
CA TRP A 93 -16.08 2.43 -10.40
C TRP A 93 -15.22 1.67 -11.42
N GLY A 94 -15.23 2.09 -12.69
CA GLY A 94 -14.39 1.50 -13.74
C GLY A 94 -12.90 1.76 -13.52
N ARG A 95 -12.53 2.92 -12.96
CA ARG A 95 -11.14 3.25 -12.61
C ARG A 95 -10.66 2.47 -11.39
N LEU A 96 -11.50 2.36 -10.35
CA LEU A 96 -11.22 1.55 -9.17
C LEU A 96 -11.06 0.07 -9.51
N ASN A 97 -11.96 -0.48 -10.34
CA ASN A 97 -11.88 -1.86 -10.81
C ASN A 97 -10.52 -2.16 -11.45
N LYS A 98 -10.07 -1.31 -12.39
CA LYS A 98 -8.75 -1.44 -13.04
C LYS A 98 -7.60 -1.34 -12.04
N SER A 99 -7.67 -0.41 -11.09
CA SER A 99 -6.65 -0.26 -10.05
C SER A 99 -6.53 -1.50 -9.18
N ILE A 100 -7.66 -2.11 -8.77
CA ILE A 100 -7.66 -3.36 -8.00
C ILE A 100 -7.05 -4.50 -8.83
N LYS A 101 -7.40 -4.61 -10.12
CA LYS A 101 -6.81 -5.62 -11.02
C LYS A 101 -5.29 -5.45 -11.15
N TRP A 102 -4.80 -4.23 -11.33
CA TRP A 102 -3.37 -3.94 -11.35
C TRP A 102 -2.69 -4.28 -10.03
N SER A 103 -3.31 -3.96 -8.90
CA SER A 103 -2.81 -4.30 -7.58
C SER A 103 -2.68 -5.80 -7.40
N ARG A 104 -3.69 -6.57 -7.82
CA ARG A 104 -3.67 -8.03 -7.75
C ARG A 104 -2.67 -8.66 -8.71
N LEU A 105 -2.46 -8.09 -9.90
CA LEU A 105 -1.53 -8.62 -10.90
C LEU A 105 -0.07 -8.34 -10.53
N TYR A 106 0.25 -7.14 -10.04
CA TYR A 106 1.63 -6.70 -9.81
C TYR A 106 2.04 -6.64 -8.34
N GLY A 107 1.11 -6.89 -7.42
CA GLY A 107 1.33 -6.79 -5.97
C GLY A 107 1.15 -5.37 -5.41
N GLY A 108 0.65 -4.42 -6.20
CA GLY A 108 0.33 -3.06 -5.76
C GLY A 108 -0.07 -2.13 -6.91
N ALA A 109 -0.93 -1.16 -6.62
CA ALA A 109 -1.31 -0.09 -7.54
C ALA A 109 -1.76 1.16 -6.77
N ILE A 110 -1.75 2.31 -7.43
CA ILE A 110 -2.22 3.59 -6.88
C ILE A 110 -3.30 4.15 -7.80
N ALA A 111 -4.43 4.57 -7.20
CA ALA A 111 -5.43 5.37 -7.87
C ALA A 111 -5.25 6.83 -7.43
N VAL A 112 -5.06 7.73 -8.39
CA VAL A 112 -4.86 9.16 -8.14
C VAL A 112 -6.12 9.91 -8.59
N MET A 113 -6.72 10.65 -7.66
CA MET A 113 -7.77 11.62 -7.98
C MET A 113 -7.10 12.96 -8.28
N MET A 114 -7.35 13.49 -9.47
CA MET A 114 -6.84 14.80 -9.87
C MET A 114 -7.96 15.83 -9.71
N ILE A 115 -7.65 16.94 -9.05
CA ILE A 115 -8.54 18.08 -8.93
C ILE A 115 -7.97 19.20 -9.79
N ASP A 116 -8.84 19.85 -10.56
CA ASP A 116 -8.41 20.99 -11.39
C ASP A 116 -7.86 22.11 -10.50
N GLY A 117 -6.72 22.68 -10.91
CA GLY A 117 -5.96 23.67 -10.12
C GLY A 117 -5.08 23.10 -9.00
N GLN A 118 -5.04 21.78 -8.80
CA GLN A 118 -4.15 21.16 -7.80
C GLN A 118 -2.68 21.15 -8.28
N ASN A 119 -1.80 21.79 -7.52
CA ASN A 119 -0.36 21.68 -7.71
C ASN A 119 0.21 20.53 -6.86
N VAL A 120 0.60 19.43 -7.50
CA VAL A 120 1.15 18.23 -6.83
C VAL A 120 2.49 18.45 -6.13
N SER A 121 3.13 19.61 -6.31
CA SER A 121 4.36 19.99 -5.60
C SER A 121 4.10 20.69 -4.27
N THR A 122 2.86 21.07 -3.98
CA THR A 122 2.46 21.68 -2.71
C THR A 122 1.46 20.76 -2.01
N PRO A 123 1.73 20.32 -0.77
CA PRO A 123 0.84 19.41 -0.05
C PRO A 123 -0.51 20.05 0.28
#